data_AF-A0A971XB45-F1
#
_entry.id   AF-A0A971XB45-F1
#
_cell.length_a   1.000
_cell.length_b   1.000
_cell.length_c   1.000
_cell.angle_alpha   90.00
_cell.angle_beta   90.00
_cell.angle_gamma   90.00
#
_symmetry.space_group_name_H-M   'P 1'
#
loop_
_entity.id
_entity.type
_entity.pdbx_description
1 polymer ?
#
loop_
_entity_poly.entity_id
_entity_poly.type
_entity_poly.pdbx_seq_one_letter_code
_entity_poly.pdbx_strand_id
1 'polypeptide(L)'
;MYNKIDWKRKLSSRKFWAALVGFITALLTAFNIADAVAVQVAAVIMAFATLISYILAEGFIDAKDAGSDTINHIYTENYKEPRE
;
A
#
# COMPACT_ATOMS: atom_id res chain seq x y z
N MET A 1 25.12 9.91 3.89
CA MET A 1 24.05 9.43 3.00
C MET A 1 22.87 9.02 3.89
N TYR A 2 21.82 9.84 3.97
CA TYR A 2 20.66 9.57 4.83
C TYR A 2 19.77 8.56 4.13
N ASN A 3 19.87 7.29 4.51
CA ASN A 3 18.99 6.24 4.00
C ASN A 3 17.59 6.44 4.59
N LYS A 4 16.76 7.23 3.89
CA LYS A 4 15.36 7.42 4.25
C LYS A 4 14.67 6.05 4.21
N ILE A 5 14.09 5.63 5.32
CA ILE A 5 13.39 4.33 5.39
C ILE A 5 12.13 4.43 4.53
N ASP A 6 12.02 3.56 3.51
CA ASP A 6 10.84 3.44 2.66
C ASP A 6 9.71 2.69 3.37
N TRP A 7 9.04 3.37 4.30
CA TRP A 7 7.93 2.81 5.06
C TRP A 7 6.80 2.28 4.17
N LYS A 8 6.50 2.97 3.05
CA LYS A 8 5.49 2.53 2.07
C LYS A 8 5.78 1.13 1.51
N ARG A 9 7.05 0.87 1.16
CA ARG A 9 7.50 -0.40 0.60
C ARG A 9 7.56 -1.52 1.65
N LYS A 10 7.90 -1.18 2.90
CA LYS A 10 7.90 -2.15 4.00
C LYS A 10 6.48 -2.56 4.41
N LEU A 11 5.56 -1.61 4.51
CA LEU A 11 4.17 -1.85 4.94
C LEU A 11 3.30 -2.51 3.86
N SER A 12 3.63 -2.39 2.57
CA SER A 12 2.96 -3.12 1.48
C SER A 12 3.58 -4.50 1.19
N SER A 13 4.67 -4.86 1.88
CA SER A 13 5.39 -6.09 1.59
C SER A 13 4.62 -7.33 2.05
N ARG A 14 4.32 -8.23 1.11
CA ARG A 14 3.70 -9.54 1.41
C ARG A 14 4.50 -10.36 2.42
N LYS A 15 5.83 -10.23 2.39
CA LYS A 15 6.73 -10.95 3.33
C LYS A 15 6.55 -10.47 4.77
N PHE A 16 6.26 -9.18 4.97
CA PHE A 16 6.00 -8.62 6.30
C PHE A 16 4.68 -9.16 6.85
N TRP A 17 3.60 -9.11 6.07
CA TRP A 17 2.28 -9.58 6.50
C TRP A 17 2.24 -11.09 6.75
N ALA A 18 2.91 -11.89 5.91
CA ALA A 18 3.01 -13.33 6.16
C ALA A 18 3.75 -13.65 7.47
N ALA A 19 4.84 -12.93 7.77
CA ALA A 19 5.57 -13.10 9.03
C ALA A 19 4.73 -12.64 10.23
N LEU A 20 4.02 -11.53 10.12
CA LEU A 20 3.15 -11.01 11.18
C LEU A 20 2.01 -11.99 11.50
N VAL A 21 1.31 -12.49 10.48
CA VAL A 21 0.25 -13.50 10.66
C VAL A 21 0.82 -14.77 11.27
N GLY A 22 1.93 -15.29 10.74
CA GLY A 22 2.57 -16.50 11.30
C GLY A 22 2.97 -16.34 12.77
N PHE A 23 3.52 -15.17 13.13
CA PHE A 23 3.88 -14.85 14.52
C PHE A 23 2.65 -14.81 15.44
N ILE A 24 1.60 -14.08 15.05
CA ILE A 24 0.39 -13.95 15.86
C ILE A 24 -0.33 -15.30 15.98
N THR A 25 -0.44 -16.07 14.90
CA THR A 25 -1.01 -17.42 14.95
C THR A 25 -0.25 -18.32 15.92
N ALA A 26 1.10 -18.31 15.89
CA ALA A 26 1.90 -19.09 16.83
C ALA A 26 1.68 -18.66 18.30
N LEU A 27 1.53 -17.35 18.57
CA LEU A 27 1.20 -16.85 19.89
C LEU A 27 -0.18 -17.35 20.36
N LEU A 28 -1.20 -17.28 19.51
CA LEU A 28 -2.55 -17.74 19.84
C LEU A 28 -2.56 -19.24 20.15
N THR A 29 -1.83 -20.04 19.36
CA THR A 29 -1.64 -21.47 19.64
C THR A 29 -0.94 -21.69 20.97
N ALA A 30 0.11 -20.92 21.29
CA ALA A 30 0.82 -21.04 22.57
C ALA A 30 -0.07 -20.72 23.78
N PHE A 31 -1.06 -19.84 23.62
CA PHE A 31 -2.04 -19.53 24.66
C PHE A 31 -3.26 -20.46 24.68
N ASN A 32 -3.24 -21.55 23.88
CA ASN A 32 -4.33 -22.52 23.80
C ASN A 32 -5.68 -21.90 23.36
N ILE A 33 -5.61 -20.85 22.53
CA ILE A 33 -6.78 -20.24 21.90
C ILE A 33 -7.30 -21.18 20.80
N ALA A 34 -8.62 -21.26 20.66
CA ALA A 34 -9.25 -22.10 19.64
C ALA A 34 -8.85 -21.69 18.21
N ASP A 35 -8.60 -22.67 17.33
CA ASP A 35 -8.18 -22.45 15.94
C ASP A 35 -9.13 -21.55 15.16
N ALA A 36 -10.44 -21.65 15.40
CA ALA A 36 -11.44 -20.79 14.77
C ALA A 36 -11.19 -19.30 15.07
N VAL A 37 -10.77 -18.96 16.30
CA VAL A 37 -10.43 -17.59 16.69
C VAL A 37 -9.10 -17.17 16.05
N ALA A 38 -8.11 -18.07 15.97
CA ALA A 38 -6.84 -17.77 15.29
C ALA A 38 -7.04 -17.46 13.81
N VAL A 39 -7.90 -18.22 13.12
CA VAL A 39 -8.29 -17.94 11.73
C VAL A 39 -9.00 -16.60 11.60
N GLN A 40 -9.91 -16.27 12.52
CA GLN A 40 -10.58 -14.96 12.53
C GLN A 40 -9.58 -13.81 12.72
N VAL A 41 -8.64 -13.93 13.65
CA VAL A 41 -7.60 -12.92 13.88
C VAL A 41 -6.72 -12.76 12.64
N ALA A 42 -6.31 -13.86 12.00
CA ALA A 42 -5.57 -13.80 10.75
C ALA A 42 -6.37 -13.10 9.64
N ALA A 43 -7.67 -13.39 9.52
CA ALA A 43 -8.56 -12.73 8.56
C ALA A 43 -8.65 -11.21 8.80
N VAL A 44 -8.76 -10.78 10.06
CA VAL A 44 -8.77 -9.35 10.42
C VAL A 44 -7.45 -8.67 10.07
N ILE A 45 -6.30 -9.30 10.35
CA ILE A 45 -4.98 -8.77 9.98
C ILE A 45 -4.88 -8.60 8.46
N MET A 46 -5.36 -9.59 7.69
CA MET A 46 -5.33 -9.54 6.23
C MET A 46 -6.28 -8.47 5.66
N ALA A 47 -7.46 -8.28 6.25
CA ALA A 47 -8.37 -7.20 5.88
C ALA A 47 -7.78 -5.80 6.15
N PHE A 48 -6.98 -5.67 7.22
CA PHE A 48 -6.25 -4.43 7.47
C PHE A 48 -5.11 -4.22 6.46
N ALA A 49 -4.42 -5.29 6.08
CA ALA A 49 -3.38 -5.24 5.05
C ALA A 49 -3.95 -4.80 3.68
N THR A 50 -5.14 -5.28 3.30
CA THR A 50 -5.80 -4.85 2.06
C THR A 50 -6.18 -3.37 2.09
N LEU A 51 -6.70 -2.89 3.22
CA LEU A 51 -7.02 -1.47 3.41
C LEU A 51 -5.79 -0.58 3.23
N ILE A 52 -4.68 -0.90 3.89
CA ILE A 52 -3.43 -0.13 3.73
C ILE A 52 -2.94 -0.17 2.29
N SER A 53 -3.00 -1.34 1.65
CA SER A 53 -2.57 -1.49 0.25
C SER A 53 -3.40 -0.62 -0.69
N TYR A 54 -4.70 -0.48 -0.44
CA TYR A 54 -5.59 0.36 -1.22
C TYR A 54 -5.21 1.85 -1.10
N ILE A 55 -5.05 2.35 0.13
CA ILE A 55 -4.65 3.74 0.40
C ILE A 55 -3.29 4.07 -0.25
N LEU A 56 -2.33 3.14 -0.18
CA LEU A 56 -1.03 3.32 -0.80
C LEU A 56 -1.09 3.31 -2.34
N ALA A 57 -2.01 2.53 -2.93
CA ALA A 57 -2.22 2.49 -4.36
C ALA A 57 -2.88 3.77 -4.88
N GLU A 58 -3.94 4.25 -4.22
CA GLU A 58 -4.57 5.54 -4.52
C GLU A 58 -3.56 6.68 -4.43
N GLY A 59 -2.79 6.75 -3.34
CA GLY A 59 -1.77 7.79 -3.19
C GLY A 59 -0.62 7.72 -4.20
N PHE A 60 -0.42 6.58 -4.88
CA PHE A 60 0.52 6.48 -6.00
C PHE A 60 -0.09 6.99 -7.32
N ILE A 61 -1.37 6.73 -7.53
CA ILE A 61 -2.14 7.24 -8.69
C ILE A 61 -2.23 8.77 -8.60
N ASP A 62 -2.62 9.32 -7.45
CA ASP A 62 -2.71 10.77 -7.25
C ASP A 62 -1.37 11.48 -7.50
N ALA A 63 -0.26 10.89 -7.04
CA ALA A 63 1.07 11.44 -7.25
C ALA A 63 1.49 11.43 -8.73
N LYS A 64 1.05 10.41 -9.48
CA LYS A 64 1.31 10.30 -10.93
C LYS A 64 0.45 11.29 -11.71
N ASP A 65 -0.81 11.47 -11.34
CA ASP A 65 -1.73 12.39 -12.01
C ASP A 65 -1.28 13.85 -11.80
N ALA A 66 -0.88 14.22 -10.58
CA ALA A 66 -0.30 15.54 -10.29
C ALA A 66 0.96 15.85 -11.13
N GLY A 67 1.77 14.83 -11.44
CA GLY A 67 2.92 14.98 -12.35
C GLY A 67 2.52 15.03 -13.82
N SER A 68 1.51 14.27 -14.22
CA SER A 68 1.04 14.19 -15.61
C SER A 68 0.35 15.47 -16.08
N ASP A 69 -0.40 16.13 -15.22
CA ASP A 69 -1.04 17.42 -15.52
C ASP A 69 -0.02 18.49 -15.92
N THR A 70 1.13 18.55 -15.24
CA THR A 70 2.18 19.52 -15.57
C THR A 70 2.82 19.27 -16.93
N ILE A 71 2.99 18.00 -17.31
CA ILE A 71 3.60 17.60 -18.58
C ILE A 71 2.63 17.86 -19.75
N ASN A 72 1.36 17.49 -19.60
CA ASN A 72 0.35 17.71 -20.64
C ASN A 72 0.09 19.21 -20.88
N HIS A 73 0.17 20.06 -19.85
CA HIS A 73 0.04 21.51 -20.03
C HIS A 73 1.16 22.09 -20.91
N ILE A 74 2.41 21.63 -20.75
CA ILE A 74 3.55 22.10 -21.57
C ILE A 74 3.38 21.70 -23.03
N TYR A 75 2.90 20.48 -23.32
CA TYR A 75 2.70 20.02 -24.70
C TYR A 75 1.47 20.65 -25.38
N THR A 76 0.40 20.91 -24.62
CA THR A 76 -0.81 21.56 -25.15
C THR A 76 -0.62 23.07 -25.35
N GLU A 77 0.18 23.76 -24.53
CA GLU A 77 0.52 25.18 -24.73
C GLU A 77 1.31 25.40 -26.03
N ASN A 78 2.21 24.47 -26.38
CA ASN A 78 3.04 24.54 -27.58
C ASN A 78 2.31 24.16 -28.89
N TYR A 79 1.09 23.62 -28.81
CA TYR A 79 0.26 23.23 -29.96
C TYR A 79 -1.02 24.07 -30.08
N LYS A 80 -1.10 25.24 -29.43
CA LYS A 80 -2.14 26.21 -29.77
C LYS A 80 -1.80 26.80 -31.15
N GLU A 81 -2.32 26.19 -32.20
CA GLU A 81 -2.26 26.74 -33.55
C GLU A 81 -2.72 28.22 -33.52
N PRO A 82 -2.01 29.14 -34.21
CA PRO A 82 -2.43 30.52 -34.28
C PRO A 82 -3.82 30.55 -34.91
N ARG A 83 -4.83 30.91 -34.10
CA ARG A 83 -6.19 31.13 -34.60
C ARG A 83 -6.12 32.20 -35.69
N GLU A 84 -6.42 31.77 -36.91
CA GLU A 84 -6.62 32.62 -38.10
C GLU A 84 -7.65 33.72 -37.84
#